data_AF-A0A359M0M7-F1
#
_entry.id   AF-A0A359M0M7-F1
#
_cell.length_a   1.000
_cell.length_b   1.000
_cell.length_c   1.000
_cell.angle_alpha   90.00
_cell.angle_beta   90.00
_cell.angle_gamma   90.00
#
_symmetry.space_group_name_H-M   'P 1'
#
loop_
_entity.id
_entity.type
_entity.pdbx_description
1 polymer ?
#
loop_
_entity_poly.entity_id
_entity_poly.type
_entity_poly.pdbx_seq_one_letter_code
_entity_poly.pdbx_strand_id
1 'polypeptide(L)'
;MNRMGPAAVLLLLLAACGTKKEPAAVQAEARPAAAAEGPKTVVLSAEAQKDAGIAVETVVVRTQPESLAVTGRLTADENRMWRVGAVTEGRVVRVLAKVGDAVKSGEVLARLHSHDIHESRALYRKAVAEAGRLRSVEAYAKRARERAKRLFELKAGSLEQSELAETQWRNAQTELQNAEVEERR
;
A
#
# COMPACT_ATOMS: atom_id res chain seq x y z
N MET A 1 32.60 -4.54 -6.89
CA MET A 1 32.74 -5.52 -5.79
C MET A 1 31.34 -6.02 -5.43
N ASN A 2 30.78 -7.07 -6.02
CA ASN A 2 31.20 -8.48 -6.09
C ASN A 2 31.67 -9.05 -4.75
N ARG A 3 30.79 -9.83 -4.10
CA ARG A 3 31.17 -10.99 -3.29
C ARG A 3 30.22 -12.16 -3.54
N MET A 4 30.66 -13.04 -4.44
CA MET A 4 30.35 -14.48 -4.54
C MET A 4 30.74 -15.16 -3.22
N GLY A 5 29.88 -16.00 -2.63
CA GLY A 5 29.87 -17.47 -2.79
C GLY A 5 30.50 -18.14 -1.54
N PRO A 6 30.52 -19.48 -1.38
CA PRO A 6 29.89 -20.54 -2.19
C PRO A 6 29.26 -21.70 -1.37
N ALA A 7 28.68 -22.66 -2.11
CA ALA A 7 28.71 -24.12 -1.88
C ALA A 7 28.11 -24.70 -0.58
N ALA A 8 27.50 -25.87 -0.52
CA ALA A 8 27.03 -26.92 -1.41
C ALA A 8 26.55 -28.03 -0.44
N VAL A 9 26.02 -29.15 -0.96
CA VAL A 9 25.66 -30.39 -0.21
C VAL A 9 24.23 -30.28 0.37
N LEU A 10 23.22 -31.10 0.05
CA LEU A 10 23.24 -32.52 -0.31
C LEU A 10 21.96 -32.92 -1.09
N LEU A 11 22.22 -33.61 -2.18
CA LEU A 11 21.44 -34.65 -2.86
C LEU A 11 20.33 -35.41 -2.07
N LEU A 12 19.24 -35.66 -2.81
CA LEU A 12 18.55 -36.96 -3.04
C LEU A 12 17.19 -37.26 -2.36
N LEU A 13 16.30 -37.75 -3.24
CA LEU A 13 15.14 -38.65 -3.03
C LEU A 13 13.84 -38.04 -2.50
N LEU A 14 12.84 -37.90 -3.38
CA LEU A 14 11.62 -38.72 -3.31
C LEU A 14 10.69 -38.42 -4.51
N ALA A 15 10.56 -39.43 -5.37
CA ALA A 15 9.47 -39.57 -6.32
C ALA A 15 8.16 -39.83 -5.56
N ALA A 16 7.08 -39.11 -5.89
CA ALA A 16 5.72 -39.54 -5.60
C ALA A 16 4.68 -38.78 -6.44
N CYS A 17 4.18 -39.50 -7.46
CA CYS A 17 2.82 -39.49 -8.03
C CYS A 17 2.04 -38.19 -8.23
N GLY A 18 1.77 -37.92 -9.51
CA GLY A 18 0.67 -37.10 -9.98
C GLY A 18 -0.71 -37.70 -9.67
N THR A 19 -1.66 -36.79 -9.48
CA THR A 19 -3.07 -37.08 -9.21
C THR A 19 -3.91 -36.89 -10.48
N LYS A 20 -4.53 -37.99 -10.90
CA LYS A 20 -5.58 -38.10 -11.91
C LYS A 20 -6.86 -37.39 -11.45
N LYS A 21 -7.57 -36.77 -12.39
CA LYS A 21 -9.03 -36.60 -12.34
C LYS A 21 -9.62 -36.65 -13.76
N GLU A 22 -10.46 -37.65 -13.97
CA GLU A 22 -11.24 -37.95 -15.18
C GLU A 22 -12.39 -36.94 -15.38
N PRO A 23 -12.95 -36.81 -16.60
CA PRO A 23 -14.11 -37.65 -16.92
C PRO A 23 -14.21 -38.17 -18.38
N ALA A 24 -14.61 -39.44 -18.46
CA ALA A 24 -15.69 -40.03 -19.25
C ALA A 24 -16.01 -39.54 -20.69
N ALA A 25 -15.57 -40.38 -21.64
CA ALA A 25 -16.34 -41.02 -22.72
C ALA A 25 -17.44 -40.23 -23.47
N VAL A 26 -17.15 -39.96 -24.75
CA VAL A 26 -18.16 -39.84 -25.82
C VAL A 26 -17.81 -40.82 -26.94
N GLN A 27 -18.86 -41.48 -27.43
CA GLN A 27 -18.91 -42.71 -28.20
C GLN A 27 -18.37 -42.51 -29.62
N ALA A 28 -17.52 -43.43 -30.09
CA ALA A 28 -17.13 -43.53 -31.49
C ALA A 28 -18.03 -44.56 -32.17
N GLU A 29 -18.96 -44.05 -32.98
CA GLU A 29 -19.81 -44.83 -33.87
C GLU A 29 -18.97 -45.55 -34.93
N ALA A 30 -19.22 -46.84 -35.09
CA ALA A 30 -18.65 -47.65 -36.16
C ALA A 30 -19.26 -47.26 -37.51
N ARG A 31 -18.40 -46.84 -38.45
CA ARG A 31 -18.75 -46.77 -39.88
C ARG A 31 -17.82 -47.71 -40.65
N PRO A 32 -18.33 -48.71 -41.37
CA PRO A 32 -17.51 -49.62 -42.16
C PRO A 32 -17.22 -49.00 -43.52
N ALA A 33 -15.95 -48.91 -43.90
CA ALA A 33 -15.53 -48.75 -45.29
C ALA A 33 -14.11 -49.27 -45.45
N ALA A 34 -14.01 -50.54 -45.83
CA ALA A 34 -12.84 -51.02 -46.53
C ALA A 34 -12.76 -50.31 -47.89
N ALA A 35 -11.67 -49.57 -48.13
CA ALA A 35 -11.20 -49.25 -49.46
C ALA A 35 -9.67 -49.24 -49.42
N ALA A 36 -9.08 -50.03 -50.31
CA ALA A 36 -7.67 -50.38 -50.37
C ALA A 36 -6.73 -49.17 -50.25
N GLU A 37 -5.67 -49.31 -49.45
CA GLU A 37 -4.48 -48.47 -49.58
C GLU A 37 -3.89 -48.70 -50.98
N GLY A 38 -4.17 -47.79 -51.91
CA GLY A 38 -3.39 -47.66 -53.14
C GLY A 38 -1.93 -47.30 -52.79
N PRO A 39 -0.99 -47.45 -53.74
CA PRO A 39 0.40 -47.08 -53.48
C PRO A 39 0.47 -45.60 -53.06
N LYS A 40 1.07 -45.34 -51.89
CA LYS A 40 1.26 -44.00 -51.30
C LYS A 40 2.20 -43.10 -52.12
N THR A 41 2.72 -43.62 -53.24
CA THR A 41 3.61 -42.94 -54.17
C THR A 41 3.15 -43.25 -55.59
N VAL A 42 2.83 -42.20 -56.35
CA VAL A 42 2.50 -42.31 -57.77
C VAL A 42 3.80 -42.12 -58.56
N VAL A 43 4.23 -43.16 -59.28
CA VAL A 43 5.40 -43.11 -60.15
C VAL A 43 4.92 -42.84 -61.58
N LEU A 44 5.16 -41.64 -62.09
CA LEU A 44 4.83 -41.25 -63.45
C LEU A 44 6.10 -41.19 -64.31
N SER A 45 6.05 -41.70 -65.53
CA SER A 45 7.12 -41.54 -66.52
C SER A 45 7.25 -40.06 -66.95
N ALA A 46 8.43 -39.66 -67.43
CA ALA A 46 8.69 -38.26 -67.80
C ALA A 46 7.79 -37.75 -68.94
N GLU A 47 7.26 -38.65 -69.77
CA GLU A 47 6.27 -38.35 -70.82
C GLU A 47 4.89 -38.11 -70.22
N ALA A 48 4.44 -38.99 -69.31
CA ALA A 48 3.17 -38.83 -68.60
C ALA A 48 3.14 -37.59 -67.69
N GLN A 49 4.29 -37.17 -67.13
CA GLN A 49 4.40 -35.92 -66.37
C GLN A 49 4.26 -34.69 -67.27
N LYS A 50 4.78 -34.74 -68.50
CA LYS A 50 4.68 -33.64 -69.48
C LYS A 50 3.27 -33.54 -70.07
N ASP A 51 2.67 -34.67 -70.45
CA ASP A 51 1.30 -34.71 -70.97
C ASP A 51 0.26 -34.30 -69.91
N ALA A 52 0.53 -34.61 -68.64
CA ALA A 52 -0.28 -34.17 -67.51
C ALA A 52 0.04 -32.73 -67.01
N GLY A 53 1.01 -32.04 -67.62
CA GLY A 53 1.37 -30.66 -67.29
C GLY A 53 1.98 -30.45 -65.90
N ILE A 54 2.66 -31.45 -65.34
CA ILE A 54 3.21 -31.39 -63.98
C ILE A 54 4.52 -30.58 -63.97
N ALA A 55 4.48 -29.39 -63.38
CA ALA A 55 5.64 -28.54 -63.15
C ALA A 55 6.21 -28.75 -61.74
N VAL A 56 7.52 -28.95 -61.64
CA VAL A 56 8.24 -29.11 -60.36
C VAL A 56 9.05 -27.85 -60.10
N GLU A 57 8.83 -27.22 -58.95
CA GLU A 57 9.60 -26.06 -58.49
C GLU A 57 10.36 -26.42 -57.20
N THR A 58 11.56 -25.86 -57.04
CA THR A 58 12.39 -26.08 -55.85
C THR A 58 11.83 -25.28 -54.67
N VAL A 59 11.59 -25.92 -53.53
CA VAL A 59 11.10 -25.25 -52.32
C VAL A 59 12.16 -24.27 -51.81
N VAL A 60 11.82 -22.98 -51.75
CA VAL A 60 12.69 -21.93 -51.19
C VAL A 60 12.08 -21.43 -49.89
N VAL A 61 12.84 -21.53 -48.79
CA VAL A 61 12.46 -20.94 -47.51
C VAL A 61 12.65 -19.43 -47.59
N ARG A 62 11.58 -18.67 -47.35
CA ARG A 62 11.60 -17.21 -47.29
C ARG A 62 11.06 -16.73 -45.96
N THR A 63 11.71 -15.73 -45.37
CA THR A 63 11.20 -15.07 -44.16
C THR A 63 10.06 -14.15 -44.57
N GLN A 64 8.84 -14.50 -44.17
CA GLN A 64 7.65 -13.67 -44.36
C GLN A 64 7.28 -13.04 -43.01
N PRO A 65 7.17 -11.70 -42.93
CA PRO A 65 6.66 -11.07 -41.71
C PRO A 65 5.17 -11.40 -41.58
N GLU A 66 4.82 -12.15 -40.55
CA GLU A 66 3.42 -12.43 -40.18
C GLU A 66 2.97 -11.39 -39.16
N SER A 67 1.92 -10.64 -39.47
CA SER A 67 1.31 -9.68 -38.55
C SER A 67 0.13 -10.32 -37.84
N LEU A 68 0.25 -10.53 -36.53
CA LEU A 68 -0.86 -11.00 -35.70
C LEU A 68 -1.68 -9.81 -35.20
N ALA A 69 -2.92 -9.67 -35.68
CA ALA A 69 -3.86 -8.69 -35.16
C ALA A 69 -4.49 -9.22 -33.87
N VAL A 70 -4.20 -8.56 -32.74
CA VAL A 70 -4.73 -8.92 -31.42
C VAL A 70 -5.45 -7.72 -30.82
N THR A 71 -6.54 -7.99 -30.10
CA THR A 71 -7.26 -6.95 -29.35
C THR A 71 -6.53 -6.65 -28.05
N GLY A 72 -6.16 -5.39 -27.83
CA GLY A 72 -5.61 -4.90 -26.57
C GLY A 72 -6.55 -3.91 -25.89
N ARG A 73 -6.38 -3.73 -24.58
CA ARG A 73 -7.04 -2.66 -23.82
C ARG A 73 -5.98 -1.68 -23.33
N LEU A 74 -6.18 -0.39 -23.61
CA LEU A 74 -5.39 0.67 -23.01
C LEU A 74 -5.90 0.93 -21.59
N THR A 75 -5.03 0.73 -20.60
CA THR A 75 -5.29 1.09 -19.21
C THR A 75 -4.41 2.26 -18.82
N ALA A 76 -4.93 3.14 -17.97
CA ALA A 76 -4.10 4.17 -17.37
C ALA A 76 -3.00 3.52 -16.52
N ASP A 77 -1.81 4.11 -16.53
CA ASP A 77 -0.73 3.71 -15.62
C ASP A 77 -1.16 4.02 -14.19
N GLU A 78 -1.36 2.97 -13.39
CA GLU A 78 -1.79 3.07 -11.99
C GLU A 78 -0.77 3.82 -11.13
N ASN A 79 0.52 3.83 -11.50
CA ASN A 79 1.55 4.60 -10.79
C ASN A 79 1.46 6.11 -11.04
N ARG A 80 0.73 6.51 -12.09
CA ARG A 80 0.51 7.92 -12.47
C ARG A 80 -0.93 8.37 -12.21
N MET A 81 -1.75 7.52 -11.58
CA MET A 81 -3.12 7.83 -11.23
C MET A 81 -3.27 7.91 -9.71
N TRP A 82 -3.79 9.04 -9.22
CA TRP A 82 -4.10 9.22 -7.80
C TRP A 82 -5.56 9.61 -7.63
N ARG A 83 -6.28 8.85 -6.79
CA ARG A 83 -7.64 9.21 -6.35
C ARG A 83 -7.55 10.05 -5.09
N VAL A 84 -7.75 11.36 -5.22
CA VAL A 84 -7.72 12.29 -4.09
C VAL A 84 -9.06 12.25 -3.36
N GLY A 85 -9.07 11.70 -2.15
CA GLY A 85 -10.22 11.70 -1.24
C GLY A 85 -10.03 12.66 -0.08
N ALA A 86 -11.12 13.03 0.59
CA ALA A 86 -11.06 13.79 1.84
C ALA A 86 -10.68 12.85 3.00
N VAL A 87 -9.82 13.31 3.91
CA VAL A 87 -9.40 12.55 5.11
C VAL A 87 -10.51 12.51 6.16
N THR A 88 -11.41 13.48 6.16
CA THR A 88 -12.53 13.62 7.10
C THR A 88 -13.80 14.00 6.39
N GLU A 89 -14.94 13.71 7.02
CA GLU A 89 -16.24 14.13 6.52
C GLU A 89 -16.46 15.63 6.73
N GLY A 90 -17.19 16.26 5.81
CA GLY A 90 -17.49 17.67 5.89
C GLY A 90 -18.22 18.21 4.67
N ARG A 91 -18.56 19.50 4.72
CA ARG A 91 -19.19 20.23 3.61
C ARG A 91 -18.13 20.88 2.73
N VAL A 92 -18.19 20.66 1.42
CA VAL A 92 -17.33 21.36 0.46
C VAL A 92 -17.74 22.84 0.41
N VAL A 93 -16.84 23.73 0.82
CA VAL A 93 -17.08 25.18 0.83
C VAL A 93 -16.74 25.80 -0.51
N ARG A 94 -15.69 25.28 -1.16
CA ARG A 94 -15.20 25.81 -2.44
C ARG A 94 -14.45 24.74 -3.20
N VAL A 95 -14.69 24.68 -4.51
CA VAL A 95 -13.91 23.88 -5.46
C VAL A 95 -13.02 24.86 -6.23
N LEU A 96 -11.71 24.61 -6.22
CA LEU A 96 -10.70 25.49 -6.81
C LEU A 96 -10.22 24.97 -8.17
N ALA A 97 -10.06 23.64 -8.29
CA ALA A 97 -9.70 22.98 -9.55
C ALA A 97 -10.93 22.35 -10.21
N LYS A 98 -11.11 22.57 -11.52
CA LYS A 98 -12.19 21.97 -12.30
C LYS A 98 -11.67 20.80 -13.13
N VAL A 99 -12.60 20.01 -13.67
CA VAL A 99 -12.28 18.90 -14.56
C VAL A 99 -11.60 19.44 -15.81
N GLY A 100 -10.39 18.94 -16.12
CA GLY A 100 -9.59 19.35 -17.26
C GLY A 100 -8.49 20.37 -16.96
N ASP A 101 -8.48 20.96 -15.76
CA ASP A 101 -7.42 21.88 -15.36
C ASP A 101 -6.11 21.12 -15.07
N ALA A 102 -4.98 21.70 -15.49
CA ALA A 102 -3.66 21.18 -15.17
C ALA A 102 -3.28 21.60 -13.74
N VAL A 103 -3.13 20.62 -12.85
CA VAL A 103 -2.78 20.85 -11.44
C VAL A 103 -1.41 20.27 -11.11
N LYS A 104 -0.71 20.89 -10.15
CA LYS A 104 0.59 20.42 -9.66
C LYS A 104 0.46 19.69 -8.33
N SER A 105 1.47 18.90 -7.98
CA SER A 105 1.55 18.30 -6.65
C SER A 105 1.56 19.38 -5.56
N GLY A 106 0.73 19.21 -4.53
CA GLY A 106 0.58 20.16 -3.42
C GLY A 106 -0.40 21.31 -3.68
N GLU A 107 -0.98 21.40 -4.88
CA GLU A 107 -1.98 22.42 -5.19
C GLU A 107 -3.33 22.12 -4.50
N VAL A 108 -3.98 23.15 -3.99
CA VAL A 108 -5.25 23.00 -3.25
C VAL A 108 -6.40 22.83 -4.25
N LEU A 109 -6.98 21.63 -4.29
CA LEU A 109 -8.08 21.31 -5.21
C LEU A 109 -9.45 21.79 -4.71
N ALA A 110 -9.69 21.69 -3.39
CA ALA A 110 -10.94 22.08 -2.76
C ALA A 110 -10.74 22.44 -1.28
N ARG A 111 -11.65 23.25 -0.73
CA ARG A 111 -11.72 23.57 0.70
C ARG A 111 -12.94 22.93 1.33
N LEU A 112 -12.71 22.14 2.38
CA LEU A 112 -13.73 21.47 3.17
C LEU A 112 -13.95 22.20 4.50
N HIS A 113 -15.18 22.18 5.00
CA HIS A 113 -15.52 22.53 6.35
C HIS A 113 -16.03 21.29 7.08
N SER A 114 -15.24 20.78 8.02
CA SER A 114 -15.58 19.64 8.87
C SER A 114 -15.87 20.13 10.29
N HIS A 115 -17.03 19.75 10.84
CA HIS A 115 -17.40 20.13 12.20
C HIS A 115 -16.51 19.42 13.23
N ASP A 116 -16.24 18.14 13.01
CA ASP A 116 -15.42 17.29 13.88
C ASP A 116 -14.01 17.83 14.08
N ILE A 117 -13.40 18.37 13.00
CA ILE A 117 -12.09 19.02 13.08
C ILE A 117 -12.14 20.31 13.91
N HIS A 118 -13.23 21.09 13.82
CA HIS A 118 -13.36 22.31 14.62
C HIS A 118 -13.56 21.97 16.10
N GLU A 119 -14.39 20.96 16.41
CA GLU A 119 -14.59 20.48 17.78
C GLU A 119 -13.29 19.93 18.37
N SER A 120 -12.58 19.07 17.64
CA SER A 120 -11.28 18.54 18.08
C SER A 120 -10.25 19.64 18.33
N ARG A 121 -10.21 20.67 17.47
CA ARG A 121 -9.33 21.82 17.66
C ARG A 121 -9.74 22.67 18.87
N ALA A 122 -11.03 22.80 19.14
CA ALA A 122 -11.52 23.52 20.32
C ALA A 122 -11.17 22.77 21.61
N LEU A 123 -11.34 21.44 21.62
CA LEU A 123 -10.93 20.57 22.72
C LEU A 123 -9.42 20.65 22.97
N TYR A 124 -8.60 20.57 21.91
CA TYR A 124 -7.15 20.74 22.02
C TYR A 124 -6.77 22.09 22.62
N ARG A 125 -7.37 23.20 22.13
CA ARG A 125 -7.13 24.53 22.69
C ARG A 125 -7.51 24.63 24.17
N LYS A 126 -8.60 23.98 24.57
CA LYS A 126 -9.03 23.91 25.98
C LYS A 126 -7.99 23.15 26.82
N ALA A 127 -7.48 22.02 26.34
CA ALA A 127 -6.44 21.25 27.01
C ALA A 127 -5.14 22.06 27.18
N VAL A 128 -4.69 22.75 26.12
CA VAL A 128 -3.51 23.65 26.17
C VAL A 128 -3.70 24.77 27.19
N ALA A 129 -4.88 25.40 27.22
CA ALA A 129 -5.18 26.46 28.17
C ALA A 129 -5.16 25.96 29.62
N GLU A 130 -5.70 24.77 29.87
CA GLU A 130 -5.71 24.15 31.20
C GLU A 130 -4.30 23.75 31.66
N ALA A 131 -3.49 23.17 30.78
CA ALA A 131 -2.08 22.90 31.05
C ALA A 131 -1.34 24.20 31.40
N GLY A 132 -1.56 25.29 30.65
CA GLY A 132 -1.00 26.61 30.96
C GLY A 132 -1.41 27.16 32.33
N ARG A 133 -2.67 26.95 32.73
CA ARG A 133 -3.18 27.32 34.06
C ARG A 133 -2.46 26.53 35.15
N LEU A 134 -2.35 25.21 35.00
CA LEU A 134 -1.68 24.33 35.96
C LEU A 134 -0.18 24.60 36.06
N ARG A 135 0.51 24.94 34.95
CA ARG A 135 1.91 25.42 34.99
C ARG A 135 2.08 26.63 35.88
N SER A 136 1.13 27.56 35.84
CA SER A 136 1.16 28.76 36.68
C SER A 136 0.95 28.44 38.17
N VAL A 137 0.07 27.46 38.46
CA VAL A 137 -0.18 26.95 39.82
C VAL A 137 1.05 26.23 40.37
N GLU A 138 1.67 25.33 39.61
CA GLU A 138 2.91 24.65 39.99
C GLU A 138 4.03 25.66 40.28
N ALA A 139 4.23 26.65 39.40
CA ALA A 139 5.25 27.67 39.58
C ALA A 139 5.01 28.52 40.85
N TYR A 140 3.75 28.76 41.20
CA TYR A 140 3.39 29.40 42.47
C TYR A 140 3.72 28.50 43.67
N ALA A 141 3.28 27.24 43.65
CA ALA A 141 3.51 26.27 44.72
C ALA A 141 5.00 26.01 44.95
N LYS A 142 5.79 25.92 43.87
CA LYS A 142 7.25 25.78 43.92
C LYS A 142 7.91 26.95 44.66
N ARG A 143 7.53 28.19 44.33
CA ARG A 143 8.03 29.38 45.02
C ARG A 143 7.58 29.42 46.48
N ALA A 144 6.37 28.96 46.80
CA ALA A 144 5.89 28.86 48.17
C ALA A 144 6.71 27.86 49.00
N ARG A 145 6.98 26.68 48.42
CA ARG A 145 7.86 25.66 49.00
C ARG A 145 9.27 26.18 49.25
N GLU A 146 9.87 26.87 48.27
CA GLU A 146 11.20 27.47 48.42
C GLU A 146 11.24 28.51 49.54
N ARG A 147 10.19 29.35 49.67
CA ARG A 147 10.09 30.30 50.79
C ARG A 147 9.98 29.59 52.13
N ALA A 148 9.09 28.61 52.26
CA ALA A 148 8.89 27.87 53.50
C ALA A 148 10.18 27.14 53.94
N LYS A 149 10.85 26.48 52.99
CA LYS A 149 12.13 25.80 53.25
C LYS A 149 13.21 26.76 53.74
N ARG A 150 13.38 27.93 53.10
CA ARG A 150 14.35 28.94 53.54
C ARG A 150 14.05 29.46 54.95
N LEU A 151 12.79 29.72 55.27
CA LEU A 151 12.39 30.19 56.61
C LEU A 151 12.64 29.12 57.68
N PHE A 152 12.41 27.85 57.36
CA PHE A 152 12.70 26.73 58.25
C PHE A 152 14.21 26.56 58.49
N GLU A 153 15.04 26.65 57.43
CA GLU A 153 16.51 26.60 57.53
C GLU A 153 17.07 27.73 58.42
N LEU A 154 16.47 28.93 58.34
CA LEU A 154 16.77 30.07 59.20
C LEU A 154 16.17 29.95 60.62
N LYS A 155 15.52 28.82 60.94
CA LYS A 155 14.82 28.55 62.21
C LYS A 155 13.72 29.57 62.55
N ALA A 156 13.21 30.27 61.54
CA ALA A 156 12.15 31.27 61.66
C ALA A 156 10.75 30.72 61.30
N GLY A 157 10.68 29.51 60.73
CA GLY A 157 9.43 28.83 60.33
C GLY A 157 9.21 27.48 61.02
N SER A 158 7.98 26.97 60.93
CA SER A 158 7.59 25.64 61.45
C SER A 158 7.95 24.52 60.47
N LEU A 159 8.27 23.34 60.99
CA LEU A 159 8.49 22.13 60.19
C LEU A 159 7.22 21.74 59.41
N GLU A 160 6.06 21.78 60.07
CA GLU A 160 4.76 21.42 59.49
C GLU A 160 4.45 22.28 58.26
N GLN A 161 4.72 23.58 58.31
CA GLN A 161 4.50 24.50 57.19
C GLN A 161 5.38 24.16 55.99
N SER A 162 6.62 23.70 56.22
CA SER A 162 7.52 23.25 55.16
C SER A 162 7.02 21.95 54.51
N GLU A 163 6.54 21.00 55.31
CA GLU A 163 6.00 19.72 54.82
C GLU A 163 4.68 19.89 54.06
N LEU A 164 3.81 20.79 54.53
CA LEU A 164 2.58 21.16 53.83
C LEU A 164 2.90 21.79 52.46
N ALA A 165 3.84 22.73 52.41
CA ALA A 165 4.23 23.37 51.16
C ALA A 165 4.89 22.40 50.16
N GLU A 166 5.66 21.43 50.65
CA GLU A 166 6.22 20.34 49.83
C GLU A 166 5.10 19.45 49.24
N THR A 167 4.12 19.08 50.05
CA THR A 167 2.96 18.27 49.61
C THR A 167 2.14 19.02 48.56
N GLN A 168 1.87 20.31 48.78
CA GLN A 168 1.15 21.15 47.82
C GLN A 168 1.88 21.28 46.48
N TRP A 169 3.21 21.43 46.49
CA TRP A 169 4.00 21.45 45.26
C TRP A 169 3.96 20.11 44.52
N ARG A 170 4.10 18.98 45.22
CA ARG A 170 4.01 17.64 44.61
C ARG A 170 2.64 17.36 43.99
N ASN A 171 1.57 17.78 44.66
CA ASN A 171 0.21 17.67 44.12
C ASN A 171 0.07 18.50 42.84
N ALA A 172 0.47 19.78 42.88
CA ALA A 172 0.43 20.66 41.71
C ALA A 172 1.30 20.15 40.54
N GLN A 173 2.45 19.54 40.84
CA GLN A 173 3.31 18.91 39.83
C GLN A 173 2.63 17.70 39.19
N THR A 174 1.96 16.87 39.97
CA THR A 174 1.22 15.69 39.47
C THR A 174 0.05 16.12 38.59
N GLU A 175 -0.70 17.14 39.02
CA GLU A 175 -1.79 17.72 38.22
C GLU A 175 -1.30 18.26 36.87
N LEU A 176 -0.17 18.97 36.87
CA LEU A 176 0.45 19.46 35.64
C LEU A 176 0.88 18.31 34.72
N GLN A 177 1.56 17.30 35.26
CA GLN A 177 1.99 16.13 34.47
C GLN A 177 0.80 15.42 33.82
N ASN A 178 -0.30 15.25 34.56
CA ASN A 178 -1.53 14.68 34.02
C ASN A 178 -2.10 15.52 32.88
N ALA A 179 -2.12 16.85 33.02
CA ALA A 179 -2.60 17.74 31.97
C ALA A 179 -1.70 17.78 30.73
N GLU A 180 -0.38 17.66 30.90
CA GLU A 180 0.57 17.61 29.78
C GLU A 180 0.46 16.29 28.98
N VAL A 181 0.04 15.19 29.61
CA VAL A 181 -0.29 13.94 28.92
C VAL A 181 -1.55 14.11 28.07
N GLU A 182 -2.58 14.78 28.59
CA GLU A 182 -3.81 15.07 27.84
C GLU A 182 -3.57 16.04 26.67
N GLU A 183 -2.60 16.96 26.77
CA GLU A 183 -2.20 17.85 25.65
C GLU A 183 -1.61 17.07 24.48
N ARG A 184 -0.87 15.97 24.76
CA ARG A 184 -0.15 15.20 23.74
C ARG A 184 -1.03 14.17 23.03
N ARG A 185 -2.21 13.88 23.57
CA ARG A 185 -3.12 12.85 23.08
C ARG A 185 -3.94 13.32 21.88
#